data_AF-A0A328YE32-F1
#
_entry.id   AF-A0A328YE32-F1
#
_cell.length_a   1.000
_cell.length_b   1.000
_cell.length_c   1.000
_cell.angle_alpha   90.00
_cell.angle_beta   90.00
_cell.angle_gamma   90.00
#
_symmetry.space_group_name_H-M   'P 1'
#
loop_
_entity.id
_entity.type
_entity.pdbx_description
1 polymer ?
#
loop_
_entity_poly.entity_id
_entity_poly.type
_entity_poly.pdbx_seq_one_letter_code
_entity_poly.pdbx_strand_id
1 'polypeptide(L)'
;MKNFIYIVFFVLLPFIGKTQTNHETPPNLEKQKTIIIYGSPDCHFCVATKKLFLEHNIPFVFYDIDTNKEALNEMLDKLKKNKISLNNLGIPVVDKYGEIFTNNEADFEAFLKKLIP
;
A
#
# COMPACT_ATOMS: atom_id res chain seq x y z
N MET A 1 4.18 79.01 20.64
CA MET A 1 2.85 78.44 20.97
C MET A 1 2.76 77.06 20.36
N LYS A 2 2.32 75.98 20.98
CA LYS A 2 2.34 75.47 22.36
C LYS A 2 2.15 73.95 22.16
N ASN A 3 2.95 73.15 22.85
CA ASN A 3 2.89 71.68 22.91
C ASN A 3 1.45 71.16 23.03
N PHE A 4 1.17 69.97 22.48
CA PHE A 4 0.35 69.01 23.20
C PHE A 4 0.84 67.57 22.97
N ILE A 5 1.46 67.08 24.03
CA ILE A 5 1.76 65.69 24.38
C ILE A 5 0.44 65.02 24.80
N TYR A 6 0.15 63.82 24.27
CA TYR A 6 -0.55 62.71 24.95
C TYR A 6 -0.19 61.44 24.17
N ILE A 7 0.80 60.63 24.59
CA ILE A 7 0.67 59.54 25.57
C ILE A 7 -0.71 58.87 25.52
N VAL A 8 -0.83 57.85 24.67
CA VAL A 8 -1.65 56.68 25.00
C VAL A 8 -0.74 55.46 24.94
N PHE A 9 -0.24 55.15 26.13
CA PHE A 9 0.30 53.89 26.55
C PHE A 9 -0.84 52.85 26.46
N PHE A 10 -0.87 51.99 25.46
CA PHE A 10 -1.70 50.78 25.52
C PHE A 10 -0.97 49.60 24.85
N VAL A 11 -0.36 48.82 25.75
CA VAL A 11 -0.26 47.36 25.68
C VAL A 11 0.89 46.79 24.85
N LEU A 12 2.03 46.67 25.54
CA LEU A 12 2.87 45.48 25.47
C LEU A 12 2.00 44.24 25.75
N LEU A 13 1.50 43.61 24.70
CA LEU A 13 1.28 42.17 24.71
C LEU A 13 2.49 41.56 23.99
N PRO A 14 3.38 40.81 24.66
CA PRO A 14 4.20 39.87 23.93
C PRO A 14 3.24 38.85 23.33
N PHE A 15 2.84 39.07 22.08
CA PHE A 15 2.27 37.99 21.27
C PHE A 15 3.43 37.02 21.06
N ILE A 16 3.61 36.12 22.04
CA ILE A 16 4.28 34.83 21.85
C ILE A 16 3.31 34.05 20.95
N GLY A 17 3.22 34.49 19.69
CA GLY A 17 2.77 33.64 18.62
C GLY A 17 3.82 32.55 18.54
N LYS A 18 3.58 31.43 19.23
CA LYS A 18 4.18 30.17 18.83
C LYS A 18 3.88 30.07 17.35
N THR A 19 4.88 30.31 16.51
CA THR A 19 4.83 29.82 15.15
C THR A 19 4.77 28.32 15.32
N GLN A 20 3.54 27.81 15.33
CA GLN A 20 3.27 26.43 15.01
C GLN A 20 3.94 26.27 13.65
N THR A 21 5.11 25.64 13.66
CA THR A 21 5.58 24.96 12.48
C THR A 21 4.47 23.97 12.21
N ASN A 22 3.52 24.36 11.37
CA ASN A 22 2.72 23.40 10.64
C ASN A 22 3.77 22.65 9.83
N HIS A 23 4.28 21.58 10.44
CA HIS A 23 4.74 20.45 9.70
C HIS A 23 3.46 19.92 9.04
N GLU A 24 3.05 20.60 7.96
CA GLU A 24 2.23 20.00 6.94
C GLU A 24 3.11 18.88 6.41
N THR A 25 2.99 17.72 7.04
CA THR A 25 3.37 16.47 6.42
C THR A 25 2.74 16.53 5.04
N PRO A 26 3.53 16.53 3.94
CA PRO A 26 2.97 16.54 2.60
C PRO A 26 1.93 15.41 2.57
N PRO A 27 0.73 15.64 2.01
CA PRO A 27 -0.34 14.66 2.02
C PRO A 27 0.29 13.34 1.62
N ASN A 28 0.31 12.41 2.58
CA ASN A 28 0.70 11.04 2.35
C ASN A 28 -0.21 10.62 1.19
N LEU A 29 0.34 10.59 -0.02
CA LEU A 29 -0.23 9.82 -1.09
C LEU A 29 -0.23 8.42 -0.49
N GLU A 30 -1.33 8.06 0.17
CA GLU A 30 -1.78 6.68 0.21
C GLU A 30 -1.86 6.30 -1.26
N LYS A 31 -0.73 5.82 -1.76
CA LYS A 31 -0.59 5.22 -3.07
C LYS A 31 -1.68 4.18 -3.08
N GLN A 32 -2.78 4.46 -3.78
CA GLN A 32 -3.97 3.63 -3.81
C GLN A 32 -3.49 2.21 -4.09
N LYS A 33 -3.41 1.40 -3.03
CA LYS A 33 -2.73 0.11 -3.14
C LYS A 33 -3.66 -0.72 -3.99
N THR A 34 -3.21 -1.10 -5.17
CA THR A 34 -3.97 -2.01 -6.03
C THR A 34 -3.59 -3.43 -5.64
N ILE A 35 -4.52 -4.37 -5.74
CA ILE A 35 -4.21 -5.78 -5.52
C ILE A 35 -3.33 -6.25 -6.68
N ILE A 36 -2.22 -6.91 -6.37
CA ILE A 36 -1.28 -7.42 -7.37
C ILE A 36 -1.28 -8.95 -7.30
N ILE A 37 -1.44 -9.59 -8.45
CA ILE A 37 -1.27 -11.03 -8.61
C ILE A 37 0.05 -11.26 -9.36
N TYR A 38 0.99 -11.91 -8.71
CA TYR A 38 2.21 -12.44 -9.33
C TYR A 38 1.97 -13.89 -9.71
N GLY A 39 2.19 -14.23 -10.98
CA GLY A 39 1.99 -15.59 -11.45
C GLY A 39 2.38 -15.79 -12.90
N SER A 40 1.89 -16.87 -13.49
CA SER A 40 2.11 -17.23 -14.89
C SER A 40 0.76 -17.34 -15.61
N PRO A 41 0.63 -16.91 -16.87
CA PRO A 41 -0.64 -16.95 -17.61
C PRO A 41 -1.21 -18.36 -17.73
N ASP A 42 -0.35 -19.37 -17.83
CA ASP A 42 -0.73 -20.78 -18.07
C ASP A 42 -0.90 -21.58 -16.75
N CYS A 43 -0.75 -20.94 -15.60
CA CYS A 43 -0.95 -21.58 -14.31
C CYS A 43 -2.45 -21.66 -13.95
N HIS A 44 -2.96 -22.88 -13.73
CA HIS A 44 -4.36 -23.14 -13.37
C HIS A 44 -4.82 -22.30 -12.15
N PHE A 45 -4.01 -22.27 -11.08
CA PHE A 45 -4.32 -21.51 -9.87
C PHE A 45 -4.33 -19.99 -10.10
N CYS A 46 -3.45 -19.50 -10.97
CA CYS A 46 -3.42 -18.07 -11.35
C CYS A 46 -4.68 -17.70 -12.14
N VAL A 47 -5.11 -18.55 -13.07
CA VAL A 47 -6.35 -18.34 -13.83
C VAL A 47 -7.57 -18.31 -12.89
N ALA A 48 -7.66 -19.26 -11.97
CA ALA A 48 -8.75 -19.30 -10.99
C ALA A 48 -8.77 -18.05 -10.08
N THR A 49 -7.62 -17.60 -9.60
CA THR A 49 -7.52 -16.39 -8.76
C THR A 49 -7.93 -15.12 -9.52
N LYS A 50 -7.50 -14.97 -10.78
CA LYS A 50 -7.94 -13.87 -11.65
C LYS A 50 -9.45 -13.90 -11.84
N LYS A 51 -10.01 -15.08 -12.13
CA LYS A 51 -11.45 -15.26 -12.32
C LYS A 51 -12.25 -14.85 -11.07
N LEU A 52 -11.80 -15.26 -9.88
CA LEU A 52 -12.42 -14.85 -8.61
C LEU A 52 -12.50 -13.32 -8.50
N PHE A 53 -11.41 -12.61 -8.77
CA PHE A 53 -11.42 -11.15 -8.68
C PHE A 53 -12.32 -10.49 -9.73
N LEU A 54 -12.35 -11.02 -10.95
CA LEU A 54 -13.26 -10.54 -11.99
C LEU A 54 -14.73 -10.75 -11.58
N GLU A 55 -15.10 -11.92 -11.06
CA GLU A 55 -16.46 -12.25 -10.63
C GLU A 55 -16.93 -11.37 -9.46
N HIS A 56 -16.01 -10.99 -8.57
CA HIS A 56 -16.29 -10.10 -7.44
C HIS A 56 -16.09 -8.62 -7.74
N ASN A 57 -15.81 -8.24 -8.99
CA ASN A 57 -15.53 -6.86 -9.42
C ASN A 57 -14.39 -6.19 -8.60
N ILE A 58 -13.38 -6.99 -8.23
CA ILE A 58 -12.21 -6.54 -7.49
C ILE A 58 -11.14 -6.12 -8.50
N PRO A 59 -10.70 -4.85 -8.53
CA PRO A 59 -9.64 -4.41 -9.42
C PRO A 59 -8.29 -4.98 -9.01
N PHE A 60 -7.53 -5.49 -9.98
CA PHE A 60 -6.20 -6.03 -9.76
C PHE A 60 -5.26 -5.77 -10.95
N VAL A 61 -3.96 -5.88 -10.69
CA VAL A 61 -2.91 -5.97 -11.72
C VAL A 61 -2.35 -7.38 -11.71
N PHE A 62 -2.18 -7.98 -12.89
CA PHE A 62 -1.51 -9.26 -13.05
C PHE A 62 -0.12 -9.04 -13.63
N TYR A 63 0.91 -9.55 -12.97
CA TYR A 63 2.26 -9.60 -13.50
C TYR A 63 2.64 -11.04 -13.83
N ASP A 64 2.98 -11.25 -15.09
CA ASP A 64 3.60 -12.48 -15.57
C ASP A 64 5.07 -12.53 -15.16
N ILE A 65 5.39 -13.36 -14.17
CA ILE A 65 6.76 -13.48 -13.65
C ILE A 65 7.68 -14.33 -14.53
N ASP A 66 7.14 -15.06 -15.51
CA ASP A 66 7.95 -15.85 -16.45
C ASP A 66 8.66 -14.92 -17.45
N THR A 67 8.01 -13.81 -17.79
CA THR A 67 8.52 -12.85 -18.78
C THR A 67 8.96 -11.53 -18.15
N ASN A 68 8.46 -11.17 -16.96
CA ASN A 68 8.81 -9.93 -16.26
C ASN A 68 9.72 -10.20 -15.04
N LYS A 69 11.03 -10.04 -15.25
CA LYS A 69 12.05 -10.18 -14.20
C LYS A 69 11.93 -9.16 -13.06
N GLU A 70 11.46 -7.95 -13.36
CA GLU A 70 11.27 -6.92 -12.34
C GLU A 70 10.13 -7.31 -11.39
N ALA A 71 9.03 -7.81 -11.93
CA ALA A 71 7.91 -8.31 -11.14
C ALA A 71 8.30 -9.55 -10.31
N LEU A 72 9.11 -10.45 -10.88
CA LEU A 72 9.66 -11.58 -10.13
C LEU A 72 10.49 -11.11 -8.93
N ASN A 73 11.41 -10.16 -9.15
CA ASN A 73 12.22 -9.61 -8.07
C ASN A 73 11.37 -8.89 -7.01
N GLU A 74 10.37 -8.10 -7.44
CA GLU A 74 9.43 -7.44 -6.53
C GLU A 74 8.68 -8.47 -5.66
N MET A 75 8.19 -9.56 -6.26
CA MET A 75 7.53 -10.65 -5.54
C MET A 75 8.47 -11.27 -4.49
N LEU A 76 9.71 -11.59 -4.87
CA LEU A 76 10.71 -12.19 -3.97
C LEU A 76 11.07 -11.25 -2.82
N ASP A 77 11.25 -9.97 -3.08
CA ASP A 77 11.54 -8.95 -2.06
C ASP A 77 10.37 -8.81 -1.07
N LYS A 78 9.13 -8.83 -1.57
CA LYS A 78 7.93 -8.82 -0.71
C LYS A 78 7.84 -10.05 0.17
N LEU A 79 8.09 -11.24 -0.37
CA LEU A 79 8.10 -12.48 0.40
C LEU A 79 9.17 -12.44 1.50
N LYS A 80 10.39 -12.02 1.16
CA LYS A 80 11.51 -11.88 2.11
C LYS A 80 11.19 -10.88 3.22
N LYS A 81 10.63 -9.71 2.88
CA LYS A 81 10.21 -8.69 3.85
C LYS A 81 9.18 -9.22 4.84
N ASN A 82 8.28 -10.08 4.37
CA ASN A 82 7.24 -10.73 5.18
C ASN A 82 7.72 -12.04 5.85
N LYS A 83 9.01 -12.38 5.76
CA LYS A 83 9.62 -13.59 6.32
C LYS A 83 8.95 -14.89 5.83
N ILE A 84 8.37 -14.87 4.63
CA ILE A 84 7.77 -16.04 4.01
C ILE A 84 8.88 -16.87 3.38
N SER A 85 8.91 -18.17 3.70
CA SER A 85 9.88 -19.10 3.14
C SER A 85 9.70 -19.24 1.63
N LEU A 86 10.81 -19.24 0.90
CA LEU A 86 10.82 -19.54 -0.54
C LEU A 86 10.85 -21.06 -0.80
N ASN A 87 11.06 -21.87 0.24
CA ASN A 87 11.05 -23.32 0.11
C ASN A 87 9.62 -23.78 -0.14
N ASN A 88 9.40 -24.43 -1.29
CA ASN A 88 8.09 -24.92 -1.72
C ASN A 88 7.06 -23.79 -2.00
N LEU A 89 7.54 -22.64 -2.50
CA LEU A 89 6.68 -21.53 -2.92
C LEU A 89 5.90 -21.89 -4.19
N GLY A 90 4.57 -21.80 -4.12
CA GLY A 90 3.67 -21.90 -5.25
C GLY A 90 3.18 -20.54 -5.75
N ILE A 91 2.76 -20.50 -7.01
CA ILE A 91 1.99 -19.39 -7.59
C ILE A 91 0.49 -19.72 -7.62
N PRO A 92 -0.40 -18.71 -7.54
CA PRO A 92 -0.10 -17.28 -7.47
C PRO A 92 0.36 -16.81 -6.09
N VAL A 93 1.13 -15.72 -6.08
CA VAL A 93 1.36 -14.89 -4.88
C VAL A 93 0.55 -13.61 -5.03
N VAL A 94 -0.27 -13.28 -4.04
CA VAL A 94 -1.15 -12.11 -4.07
C VAL A 94 -0.69 -11.11 -3.04
N ASP A 95 -0.40 -9.89 -3.48
CA ASP A 95 -0.25 -8.71 -2.63
C ASP A 95 -1.60 -7.99 -2.57
N LYS A 96 -2.30 -8.14 -1.45
CA LYS A 96 -3.55 -7.46 -1.15
C LYS A 96 -3.27 -6.31 -0.20
N TYR A 97 -3.10 -5.12 -0.75
CA TYR A 97 -2.90 -3.89 0.02
C TYR A 97 -1.65 -3.89 0.94
N GLY A 98 -0.62 -4.64 0.57
CA GLY A 98 0.62 -4.83 1.32
C GLY A 98 0.67 -6.11 2.15
N GLU A 99 -0.45 -6.83 2.27
CA GLU A 99 -0.51 -8.15 2.89
C GLU A 99 -0.29 -9.25 1.84
N ILE A 100 0.60 -10.20 2.12
CA ILE A 100 1.02 -11.22 1.16
C ILE A 100 0.31 -12.54 1.45
N PHE A 101 -0.37 -13.07 0.44
CA PHE A 101 -1.02 -14.37 0.44
C PHE A 101 -0.32 -15.30 -0.54
N THR A 102 0.02 -16.51 -0.11
CA THR A 102 0.65 -17.53 -0.95
C THR A 102 -0.23 -18.76 -1.07
N ASN A 103 -0.16 -19.42 -2.24
CA ASN A 103 -0.87 -20.66 -2.53
C ASN A 103 -0.13 -21.91 -1.98
N ASN A 104 0.40 -21.83 -0.75
CA ASN A 104 1.18 -22.93 -0.16
C ASN A 104 0.32 -23.87 0.71
N GLU A 105 -0.99 -23.66 0.74
CA GLU A 105 -1.91 -24.52 1.50
C GLU A 105 -2.32 -25.74 0.68
N ALA A 106 -2.59 -26.86 1.37
CA ALA A 106 -3.08 -28.08 0.71
C ALA A 106 -4.47 -27.88 0.08
N ASP A 107 -5.23 -26.90 0.60
CA ASP A 107 -6.56 -26.54 0.13
C ASP A 107 -6.53 -25.19 -0.60
N PHE A 108 -6.64 -25.24 -1.92
CA PHE A 108 -6.69 -24.05 -2.77
C PHE A 108 -7.96 -23.20 -2.52
N GLU A 109 -9.09 -23.82 -2.15
CA GLU A 109 -10.32 -23.09 -1.86
C GLU A 109 -10.18 -22.26 -0.57
N ALA A 110 -9.45 -22.80 0.42
CA ALA A 110 -9.11 -22.05 1.63
C ALA A 110 -8.24 -20.83 1.31
N PHE A 111 -7.33 -20.92 0.33
CA PHE A 111 -6.58 -19.78 -0.17
C PHE A 111 -7.51 -18.73 -0.80
N LEU A 112 -8.39 -19.13 -1.72
CA LEU A 112 -9.32 -18.22 -2.42
C LEU A 112 -10.22 -17.45 -1.45
N LYS A 113 -10.75 -18.11 -0.41
CA LYS A 113 -11.63 -17.50 0.59
C LYS A 113 -10.98 -16.35 1.36
N LYS A 114 -9.65 -16.34 1.50
CA LYS A 114 -8.92 -15.25 2.18
C LYS A 114 -8.85 -13.96 1.33
N LEU A 115 -9.06 -14.09 0.02
CA LEU A 115 -8.85 -12.99 -0.91
C LEU A 115 -10.09 -12.11 -1.09
N ILE A 116 -11.28 -12.68 -0.92
CA ILE A 116 -12.57 -11.98 -1.03
C ILE A 116 -13.06 -11.42 0.32
N PRO A 117 -13.97 -10.42 0.32
CA PRO A 117 -14.62 -9.90 1.51
C PRO A 117 -15.53 -10.92 2.21
#